data_AF-A0A2Z6S5Y0-F1
#
_entry.id   AF-A0A2Z6S5Y0-F1
#
_cell.length_a   1.000
_cell.length_b   1.000
_cell.length_c   1.000
_cell.angle_alpha   90.00
_cell.angle_beta   90.00
_cell.angle_gamma   90.00
#
_symmetry.space_group_name_H-M   'P 1'
#
loop_
_entity.id
_entity.type
_entity.pdbx_description
1 polymer ?
#
loop_
_entity_poly.entity_id
_entity_poly.type
_entity_poly.pdbx_seq_one_letter_code
_entity_poly.pdbx_strand_id
1 'polypeptide(L)'
;MSTKSLLDRFLDIVKYSNIYSLPCNGDAHLLATQTRNLITGKDLIKQNVENEVHRLQLYDHYLIIKATDYIWNLHSTSFQKERFENLANNVNIIININQNRNSFINNSDTIDRITRITLPQKTNDDNSIENFFFNGTNFHENGGLGL
;
A
#
# COMPACT_ATOMS: atom_id res chain seq x y z
N MET A 1 -15.82 13.88 30.88
CA MET A 1 -16.15 12.44 31.03
C MET A 1 -14.85 11.69 31.21
N SER A 2 -14.71 10.85 32.24
CA SER A 2 -13.46 10.11 32.47
C SER A 2 -13.29 9.02 31.40
N THR A 3 -12.06 8.75 30.97
CA THR A 3 -11.76 7.69 30.01
C THR A 3 -12.23 6.32 30.49
N LYS A 4 -12.22 6.07 31.81
CA LYS A 4 -12.78 4.83 32.40
C LYS A 4 -14.29 4.72 32.14
N SER A 5 -15.04 5.81 32.36
CA SER A 5 -16.49 5.84 32.09
C SER A 5 -16.84 5.72 30.60
N LEU A 6 -15.92 6.06 29.70
CA LEU A 6 -16.12 5.93 28.26
C LEU A 6 -15.85 4.51 27.76
N LEU A 7 -14.82 3.85 28.31
CA LEU A 7 -14.53 2.45 28.04
C LEU A 7 -15.67 1.54 28.48
N ASP A 8 -16.15 1.71 29.72
CA ASP A 8 -17.25 0.91 30.26
C ASP A 8 -18.50 1.05 29.37
N ARG A 9 -18.86 2.29 29.00
CA ARG A 9 -19.97 2.56 28.08
C ARG A 9 -19.78 1.90 26.72
N PHE A 10 -18.58 1.93 26.14
CA PHE A 10 -18.30 1.27 24.86
C PHE A 10 -18.49 -0.25 24.98
N LEU A 11 -17.92 -0.87 26.01
CA LEU A 11 -17.98 -2.32 26.22
C LEU A 11 -19.41 -2.83 26.46
N ASP A 12 -20.29 -2.00 27.00
CA ASP A 12 -21.71 -2.32 27.20
C ASP A 12 -22.52 -2.30 25.89
N ILE A 13 -22.14 -1.46 24.92
CA ILE A 13 -22.94 -1.22 23.70
C ILE A 13 -22.29 -1.77 22.42
N VAL A 14 -21.05 -2.26 22.51
CA VAL A 14 -20.31 -2.80 21.37
C VAL A 14 -20.95 -4.08 20.85
N LYS A 15 -21.00 -4.22 19.53
CA LYS A 15 -21.42 -5.47 18.90
C LYS A 15 -20.21 -6.38 18.71
N TYR A 16 -20.01 -7.33 19.62
CA TYR A 16 -18.89 -8.28 19.54
C TYR A 16 -18.87 -9.11 18.26
N SER A 17 -20.01 -9.36 17.62
CA SER A 17 -20.05 -9.98 16.28
C SER A 17 -19.25 -9.20 15.25
N ASN A 18 -19.24 -7.86 15.34
CA ASN A 18 -18.51 -6.98 14.43
C ASN A 18 -17.01 -6.97 14.80
N ILE A 19 -16.70 -7.00 16.09
CA ILE A 19 -15.33 -7.11 16.61
C ILE A 19 -14.65 -8.39 16.10
N TYR A 20 -15.38 -9.51 16.11
CA TYR A 20 -14.86 -10.82 15.73
C TYR A 20 -15.11 -11.20 14.27
N SER A 21 -15.60 -10.28 13.45
CA SER A 21 -15.73 -10.48 12.01
C SER A 21 -14.34 -10.41 11.37
N LEU A 22 -13.98 -11.41 10.55
CA LEU A 22 -12.71 -11.35 9.83
C LEU A 22 -12.78 -10.30 8.71
N PRO A 23 -11.81 -9.37 8.62
CA PRO A 23 -11.74 -8.42 7.51
C PRO A 23 -11.66 -9.16 6.18
N CYS A 24 -12.25 -8.56 5.12
CA CYS A 24 -12.32 -9.15 3.78
C CYS A 24 -12.89 -10.59 3.77
N ASN A 25 -13.79 -10.93 4.69
CA ASN A 25 -14.32 -12.30 4.88
C ASN A 25 -13.22 -13.36 5.11
N GLY A 26 -12.04 -12.96 5.60
CA GLY A 26 -10.88 -13.83 5.76
C GLY A 26 -10.04 -14.02 4.50
N ASP A 27 -10.30 -13.27 3.43
CA ASP A 27 -9.47 -13.28 2.22
C ASP A 27 -8.14 -12.55 2.47
N ALA A 28 -7.09 -13.34 2.68
CA ALA A 28 -5.74 -12.83 2.90
C ALA A 28 -5.15 -12.12 1.68
N HIS A 29 -5.52 -12.50 0.45
CA HIS A 29 -5.03 -11.85 -0.76
C HIS A 29 -5.59 -10.44 -0.89
N LEU A 30 -6.91 -10.29 -0.76
CA LEU A 30 -7.54 -8.98 -0.81
C LEU A 30 -6.99 -8.08 0.30
N LEU A 31 -6.88 -8.59 1.52
CA LEU A 31 -6.35 -7.84 2.66
C LEU A 31 -4.88 -7.44 2.49
N ALA A 32 -4.05 -8.30 1.88
CA ALA A 32 -2.65 -7.99 1.56
C ALA A 32 -2.50 -6.90 0.49
N THR A 33 -3.47 -6.73 -0.42
CA THR A 33 -3.44 -5.61 -1.38
C THR A 33 -3.74 -4.26 -0.73
N GLN A 34 -4.50 -4.26 0.37
CA GLN A 34 -4.89 -3.07 1.12
C GLN A 34 -3.87 -2.68 2.20
N THR A 35 -3.01 -3.61 2.59
CA THR A 35 -2.07 -3.45 3.71
C THR A 35 -0.63 -3.35 3.19
N ARG A 36 0.11 -2.33 3.62
CA ARG A 36 1.50 -2.11 3.19
C ARG A 36 2.56 -2.67 4.14
N ASN A 37 2.20 -2.85 5.40
CA ASN A 37 3.11 -3.25 6.47
C ASN A 37 2.71 -4.61 7.04
N LEU A 38 3.64 -5.25 7.74
CA LEU A 38 3.32 -6.45 8.51
C LEU A 38 2.27 -6.12 9.57
N ILE A 39 1.34 -7.04 9.78
CA ILE A 39 0.22 -6.89 10.72
C ILE A 39 0.16 -8.08 11.67
N THR A 40 -0.46 -7.86 12.82
CA THR A 40 -0.76 -8.91 13.80
C THR A 40 -2.26 -9.19 13.89
N GLY A 41 -2.63 -10.31 14.51
CA GLY A 41 -4.06 -10.58 14.79
C GLY A 41 -4.69 -9.48 15.64
N LYS A 42 -3.93 -8.87 16.56
CA LYS A 42 -4.37 -7.73 17.37
C LYS A 42 -4.63 -6.48 16.54
N ASP A 43 -3.82 -6.21 15.52
CA ASP A 43 -4.04 -5.07 14.62
C ASP A 43 -5.34 -5.21 13.82
N LEU A 44 -5.69 -6.42 13.44
CA LEU A 44 -6.97 -6.71 12.78
C LEU A 44 -8.16 -6.50 13.73
N ILE A 45 -8.06 -6.94 14.99
CA ILE A 45 -9.09 -6.63 15.99
C ILE A 45 -9.17 -5.12 16.24
N LYS A 46 -8.04 -4.41 16.28
CA LYS A 46 -8.00 -2.95 16.43
C LYS A 46 -8.78 -2.25 15.33
N GLN A 47 -8.64 -2.68 14.07
CA GLN A 47 -9.42 -2.13 12.94
C GLN A 47 -10.93 -2.32 13.16
N ASN A 48 -11.36 -3.48 13.63
CA ASN A 48 -12.77 -3.73 13.93
C ASN A 48 -13.28 -2.90 15.12
N VAL A 49 -12.45 -2.74 16.16
CA VAL A 49 -12.75 -1.85 17.30
C VAL A 49 -12.91 -0.41 16.81
N GLU A 50 -12.01 0.07 15.97
CA GLU A 50 -12.09 1.41 15.37
C GLU A 50 -13.38 1.60 14.56
N ASN A 51 -13.76 0.62 13.75
CA ASN A 51 -15.03 0.65 13.01
C ASN A 51 -16.25 0.72 13.94
N GLU A 52 -16.27 -0.05 15.03
CA GLU A 52 -17.36 -0.02 16.00
C GLU A 52 -17.41 1.29 16.79
N VAL A 53 -16.24 1.82 17.18
CA VAL A 53 -16.12 3.12 17.82
C VAL A 53 -16.68 4.23 16.91
N HIS A 54 -16.36 4.21 15.62
CA HIS A 54 -16.90 5.13 14.63
C HIS A 54 -18.41 4.95 14.42
N ARG A 55 -18.90 3.70 14.33
CA ARG A 55 -20.34 3.40 14.24
C ARG A 55 -21.12 3.98 15.41
N LEU A 56 -20.52 3.97 16.61
CA LEU A 56 -21.09 4.49 17.84
C LEU A 56 -20.81 5.98 18.07
N GLN A 57 -20.10 6.64 17.14
CA GLN A 57 -19.73 8.06 17.21
C GLN A 57 -18.88 8.41 18.44
N LEU A 58 -18.07 7.46 18.93
CA LEU A 58 -17.21 7.62 20.10
C LEU A 58 -15.75 7.93 19.68
N TYR A 59 -15.53 8.92 18.81
CA TYR A 59 -14.27 9.29 18.11
C TYR A 59 -13.05 9.61 19.02
N ASP A 60 -12.67 8.70 19.90
CA ASP A 60 -11.60 8.83 20.87
C ASP A 60 -10.53 7.77 20.57
N HIS A 61 -9.34 8.24 20.18
CA HIS A 61 -8.22 7.35 19.86
C HIS A 61 -7.72 6.56 21.07
N TYR A 62 -7.76 7.17 22.26
CA TYR A 62 -7.36 6.50 23.49
C TYR A 62 -8.34 5.39 23.86
N LEU A 63 -9.64 5.60 23.62
CA LEU A 63 -10.66 4.56 23.75
C LEU A 63 -10.34 3.36 22.84
N ILE A 64 -10.00 3.60 21.56
CA ILE A 64 -9.66 2.52 20.62
C ILE A 64 -8.51 1.67 21.15
N ILE A 65 -7.45 2.29 21.65
CA ILE A 65 -6.29 1.58 22.21
C ILE A 65 -6.71 0.75 23.43
N LYS A 66 -7.41 1.36 24.40
CA LYS A 66 -7.81 0.66 25.64
C LYS A 66 -8.82 -0.45 25.40
N ALA A 67 -9.80 -0.22 24.54
CA ALA A 67 -10.78 -1.22 24.15
C ALA A 67 -10.10 -2.39 23.42
N THR A 68 -9.17 -2.11 22.50
CA THR A 68 -8.39 -3.15 21.81
C THR A 68 -7.60 -3.99 22.81
N ASP A 69 -6.90 -3.37 23.75
CA ASP A 69 -6.13 -4.08 24.79
C ASP A 69 -7.03 -4.95 25.66
N TYR A 70 -8.17 -4.42 26.11
CA TYR A 70 -9.14 -5.15 26.92
C TYR A 70 -9.71 -6.35 26.15
N ILE A 71 -10.20 -6.10 24.92
CA ILE A 71 -10.82 -7.12 24.10
C ILE A 71 -9.81 -8.21 23.74
N TRP A 72 -8.61 -7.83 23.30
CA TRP A 72 -7.56 -8.78 22.96
C TRP A 72 -7.13 -9.59 24.18
N ASN A 73 -6.76 -8.95 25.29
CA ASN A 73 -6.14 -9.67 26.40
C ASN A 73 -7.15 -10.43 27.27
N LEU A 74 -8.31 -9.84 27.54
CA LEU A 74 -9.23 -10.33 28.58
C LEU A 74 -10.52 -10.93 28.02
N HIS A 75 -11.05 -10.42 26.91
CA HIS A 75 -12.35 -10.87 26.39
C HIS A 75 -12.22 -11.97 25.32
N SER A 76 -11.17 -11.93 24.50
CA SER A 76 -11.02 -12.84 23.38
C SER A 76 -10.57 -14.23 23.82
N THR A 77 -11.26 -15.25 23.32
CA THR A 77 -10.86 -16.65 23.53
C THR A 77 -9.61 -16.99 22.72
N SER A 78 -8.91 -18.07 23.11
CA SER A 78 -7.73 -18.55 22.35
C SER A 78 -8.08 -18.84 20.90
N PHE A 79 -9.23 -19.46 20.64
CA PHE A 79 -9.69 -19.75 19.28
C PHE A 79 -9.94 -18.48 18.46
N GLN A 80 -10.53 -17.43 19.06
CA GLN A 80 -10.72 -16.16 18.36
C GLN A 80 -9.36 -15.53 18.01
N LYS A 81 -8.42 -15.48 18.96
CA LYS A 81 -7.07 -14.96 18.72
C LYS A 81 -6.38 -15.70 17.58
N GLU A 82 -6.41 -17.03 17.64
CA GLU A 82 -5.78 -17.90 16.63
C GLU A 82 -6.34 -17.63 15.22
N ARG A 83 -7.66 -17.44 15.07
CA ARG A 83 -8.26 -17.10 13.77
C ARG A 83 -7.69 -15.80 13.18
N PHE A 84 -7.55 -14.77 14.01
CA PHE A 84 -7.00 -13.49 13.57
C PHE A 84 -5.48 -13.56 13.33
N GLU A 85 -4.74 -14.30 14.16
CA GLU A 85 -3.31 -14.54 13.97
C GLU A 85 -3.04 -15.31 12.69
N ASN A 86 -3.81 -16.36 12.40
CA ASN A 86 -3.68 -17.13 11.16
C ASN A 86 -3.94 -16.26 9.92
N LEU A 87 -4.96 -15.40 9.96
CA LEU A 87 -5.21 -14.45 8.86
C LEU A 87 -4.05 -13.47 8.70
N ALA A 88 -3.58 -12.87 9.78
CA ALA A 88 -2.46 -11.93 9.75
C ALA A 88 -1.17 -12.59 9.21
N ASN A 89 -0.89 -13.82 9.63
CA ASN A 89 0.26 -14.60 9.14
C ASN A 89 0.16 -14.86 7.63
N ASN A 90 -1.01 -15.25 7.12
CA ASN A 90 -1.22 -15.44 5.69
C ASN A 90 -1.04 -14.15 4.90
N VAL A 91 -1.54 -13.02 5.41
CA VAL A 91 -1.34 -11.69 4.81
C VAL A 91 0.15 -11.34 4.78
N ASN A 92 0.87 -11.53 5.88
CA ASN A 92 2.30 -11.23 5.97
C ASN A 92 3.14 -12.07 5.00
N ILE A 93 2.79 -13.35 4.81
CA ILE A 93 3.42 -14.22 3.80
C ILE A 93 3.25 -13.60 2.40
N ILE A 94 2.04 -13.17 2.05
CA ILE A 94 1.74 -12.57 0.73
C ILE A 94 2.49 -11.24 0.56
N ILE A 95 2.50 -10.38 1.58
CA ILE A 95 3.24 -9.11 1.57
C ILE A 95 4.73 -9.37 1.32
N ASN A 96 5.33 -10.33 2.02
CA ASN A 96 6.74 -10.69 1.84
C ASN A 96 7.03 -11.22 0.43
N ILE A 97 6.15 -12.06 -0.12
CA ILE A 97 6.26 -12.54 -1.51
C ILE A 97 6.25 -11.36 -2.50
N ASN A 98 5.32 -10.42 -2.32
CA ASN A 98 5.18 -9.26 -3.20
C ASN A 98 6.37 -8.30 -3.08
N GLN A 99 6.87 -8.07 -1.87
CA GLN A 99 8.07 -7.27 -1.64
C GLN A 99 9.31 -7.90 -2.29
N ASN A 100 9.49 -9.22 -2.15
CA ASN A 100 10.56 -9.94 -2.82
C ASN A 100 10.41 -9.89 -4.35
N ARG A 101 9.21 -10.09 -4.89
CA ARG A 101 8.98 -9.96 -6.34
C ARG A 101 9.35 -8.57 -6.85
N ASN A 102 8.97 -7.52 -6.13
CA ASN A 102 9.30 -6.14 -6.51
C ASN A 102 10.80 -5.87 -6.45
N SER A 103 11.57 -6.51 -5.57
CA SER A 103 13.04 -6.38 -5.56
C SER A 103 13.71 -7.09 -6.75
N PHE A 104 13.07 -8.10 -7.33
CA PHE A 104 13.55 -8.79 -8.53
C PHE A 104 13.16 -8.12 -9.86
N ILE A 105 12.30 -7.09 -9.86
CA ILE A 105 11.98 -6.34 -11.08
C ILE A 105 13.18 -5.45 -11.43
N ASN A 106 14.15 -6.03 -12.15
CA ASN A 106 15.27 -5.30 -12.71
C ASN A 106 14.88 -4.63 -14.03
N ASN A 107 14.36 -3.40 -13.95
CA ASN A 107 14.04 -2.59 -15.13
C ASN A 107 15.26 -1.88 -15.74
N SER A 108 16.49 -2.29 -15.39
CA SER A 108 17.71 -1.62 -15.88
C SER A 108 17.79 -1.63 -17.40
N ASP A 109 17.46 -2.74 -18.07
CA ASP A 109 17.48 -2.84 -19.54
C ASP A 109 16.44 -1.92 -20.18
N THR A 110 15.22 -1.86 -19.62
CA THR A 110 14.17 -0.95 -20.09
C THR A 110 14.58 0.52 -19.92
N ILE A 111 15.16 0.88 -18.77
CA ILE A 111 15.63 2.24 -18.48
C ILE A 111 16.82 2.59 -19.38
N ASP A 112 17.78 1.69 -19.58
CA ASP A 112 18.94 1.88 -20.45
C ASP A 112 18.54 2.08 -21.92
N ARG A 113 17.50 1.37 -22.38
CA ARG A 113 16.92 1.61 -23.72
C ARG A 113 16.26 2.99 -23.83
N ILE A 114 15.54 3.44 -22.80
CA ILE A 114 14.91 4.77 -22.77
C ILE A 114 15.98 5.88 -22.80
N THR A 115 17.05 5.75 -22.00
CA THR A 115 18.13 6.74 -21.96
C THR A 115 18.89 6.83 -23.29
N ARG A 116 19.04 5.72 -24.01
CA ARG A 116 19.63 5.70 -25.37
C ARG A 116 18.75 6.35 -26.43
N ILE A 117 17.43 6.35 -26.30
CA ILE A 117 16.51 7.05 -27.22
C ILE A 117 16.64 8.57 -27.07
N THR A 118 16.89 9.06 -25.85
CA THR A 118 17.06 10.50 -25.59
C THR A 118 18.43 11.05 -25.99
N LEU A 119 19.39 10.19 -26.31
CA LEU A 119 20.69 10.60 -26.85
C LEU A 119 20.55 10.91 -28.35
N PRO A 120 21.06 12.06 -28.83
CA PRO A 120 21.11 12.36 -30.26
C PRO A 120 21.80 11.23 -31.01
N GLN A 121 21.06 10.55 -31.90
CA GLN A 121 21.63 9.51 -32.72
C GLN A 121 22.50 10.16 -33.78
N LYS A 122 23.81 10.08 -33.60
CA LYS A 122 24.77 10.46 -34.62
C LYS A 122 24.85 9.32 -35.64
N THR A 123 24.07 9.41 -36.70
CA THR A 123 24.21 8.51 -37.85
C THR A 123 25.54 8.83 -38.54
N ASN A 124 26.37 7.82 -38.82
CA ASN A 124 27.59 7.97 -39.64
C ASN A 124 27.25 8.05 -41.13
N ASP A 125 26.09 8.58 -41.46
CA ASP A 125 25.59 8.63 -42.82
C ASP A 125 25.93 10.00 -43.39
N ASP A 126 27.11 10.08 -43.97
CA ASP A 126 27.29 10.89 -45.17
C ASP A 126 26.25 10.40 -46.20
N ASN A 127 25.11 11.08 -46.22
CA ASN A 127 24.30 11.36 -47.40
C ASN A 127 23.62 10.19 -48.14
N SER A 128 22.71 9.44 -47.50
CA SER A 128 21.68 8.73 -48.28
C SER A 128 20.24 8.94 -47.80
N ILE A 129 19.92 8.72 -46.52
CA ILE A 129 18.52 8.80 -46.06
C ILE A 129 18.01 10.25 -45.96
N GLU A 130 18.79 11.19 -45.42
CA GLU A 130 18.37 12.60 -45.28
C GLU A 130 18.03 13.24 -46.63
N ASN A 131 18.83 12.98 -47.67
CA ASN A 131 18.59 13.51 -49.01
C ASN A 131 17.27 13.00 -49.62
N PHE A 132 16.86 11.77 -49.30
CA PHE A 132 15.62 11.18 -49.81
C PHE A 132 14.36 11.77 -49.17
N PHE A 133 14.42 12.15 -47.88
CA PHE A 133 13.24 12.68 -47.18
C PHE A 133 13.13 14.21 -47.21
N PHE A 134 14.27 14.93 -47.21
CA PHE A 134 14.28 16.39 -47.07
C PHE A 134 14.53 17.15 -48.37
N ASN A 135 14.56 16.47 -49.51
CA ASN A 135 14.64 17.05 -50.85
C ASN A 135 15.62 18.24 -50.95
N GLY A 136 16.83 18.06 -50.40
CA GLY A 136 17.95 18.99 -50.58
C GLY A 136 17.83 20.37 -49.93
N THR A 137 17.06 20.56 -48.86
CA THR A 137 17.18 21.82 -48.07
C THR A 137 18.43 21.80 -47.19
N ASN A 138 19.44 22.56 -47.60
CA ASN A 138 20.67 22.80 -46.86
C ASN A 138 20.44 23.89 -45.80
N PHE A 139 20.43 23.54 -44.51
CA PHE A 139 20.42 24.53 -43.42
C PHE A 139 21.85 24.99 -43.12
N HIS A 140 22.41 25.80 -44.02
CA HIS A 140 23.58 26.60 -43.67
C HIS A 140 23.14 27.72 -42.73
N GLU A 141 23.38 27.54 -41.43
CA GLU A 141 23.37 28.62 -40.46
C GLU A 141 24.44 29.64 -40.84
N ASN A 142 24.04 30.75 -41.44
CA ASN A 142 24.88 31.93 -41.48
C ASN A 142 24.75 32.64 -40.13
N GLY A 143 25.78 32.47 -39.30
CA GLY A 143 25.93 33.17 -38.02
C GLY A 143 25.83 34.68 -38.21
N GLY A 144 24.91 35.29 -37.47
CA GLY A 144 24.70 36.73 -37.44
C GLY A 144 23.91 37.16 -36.21
N LEU A 145 24.45 36.92 -35.01
CA LEU A 145 24.06 37.66 -33.82
C LEU A 145 24.95 38.91 -33.75
N GLY A 146 24.44 40.02 -34.29
CA GLY A 146 24.86 41.35 -33.88
C GLY A 146 24.25 41.66 -32.51
N LEU A 147 25.07 42.26 -31.64
CA LEU A 147 24.64 42.95 -30.41
C LEU A 147 23.60 44.03 -30.69
#